data_AF-S0N8D0-F1
#
_entry.id   AF-S0N8D0-F1
#
_cell.length_a   1.000
_cell.length_b   1.000
_cell.length_c   1.000
_cell.angle_alpha   90.00
_cell.angle_beta   90.00
_cell.angle_gamma   90.00
#
_symmetry.space_group_name_H-M   'P 1'
#
loop_
_entity.id
_entity.type
_entity.pdbx_description
1 polymer ?
#
loop_
_entity_poly.entity_id
_entity_poly.type
_entity_poly.pdbx_seq_one_letter_code
_entity_poly.pdbx_strand_id
1 'polypeptide(L)'
;MYENFKTKVTLKKLSNELRLNTYWGSFPDTETFTSDLLGKYVTPEELPSFLQTLDICENGTQLCFTHTETNITKDDWRSKDYYFTIESNFEDFKQLLTEIVKSQSTDGTKCNLQTLLNQEVTFVAEAENNTIQSLLQMTVLNPTAVLTKYL
;
A
#
# COMPACT_ATOMS: atom_id res chain seq x y z
N MET A 1 -7.52 19.76 -2.65
CA MET A 1 -6.50 19.88 -1.59
C MET A 1 -7.10 19.69 -0.18
N TYR A 2 -8.15 20.44 0.21
CA TYR A 2 -8.77 20.30 1.55
C TYR A 2 -9.53 18.97 1.75
N GLU A 3 -10.29 18.51 0.76
CA GLU A 3 -10.98 17.22 0.82
C GLU A 3 -10.00 16.04 0.91
N ASN A 4 -8.89 16.09 0.16
CA ASN A 4 -7.84 15.08 0.27
C ASN A 4 -7.24 14.99 1.69
N PHE A 5 -7.06 16.14 2.35
CA PHE A 5 -6.58 16.17 3.72
C PHE A 5 -7.57 15.53 4.70
N LYS A 6 -8.87 15.86 4.61
CA LYS A 6 -9.91 15.25 5.46
C LYS A 6 -9.97 13.75 5.31
N THR A 7 -9.95 13.25 4.07
CA THR A 7 -9.98 11.81 3.81
C THR A 7 -8.74 11.13 4.37
N LYS A 8 -7.54 11.69 4.19
CA LYS A 8 -6.31 11.14 4.82
C LYS A 8 -6.41 11.10 6.34
N VAL A 9 -6.97 12.13 6.98
CA VAL A 9 -7.20 12.13 8.43
C VAL A 9 -8.18 11.04 8.83
N THR A 10 -9.28 10.87 8.08
CA THR A 10 -10.27 9.81 8.30
C THR A 10 -9.67 8.41 8.16
N LEU A 11 -8.94 8.14 7.08
CA LEU A 11 -8.27 6.86 6.83
C LEU A 11 -7.25 6.56 7.93
N LYS A 12 -6.48 7.56 8.37
CA LYS A 12 -5.54 7.41 9.50
C LYS A 12 -6.27 7.08 10.81
N LYS A 13 -7.42 7.68 11.07
CA LYS A 13 -8.23 7.36 12.26
C LYS A 13 -8.75 5.92 12.22
N LEU A 14 -9.34 5.51 11.09
CA LEU A 14 -9.85 4.15 10.90
C LEU A 14 -8.73 3.10 10.96
N SER A 15 -7.56 3.41 10.39
CA SER A 15 -6.34 2.60 10.52
C SER A 15 -5.97 2.34 11.97
N ASN A 16 -5.97 3.38 12.81
CA ASN A 16 -5.66 3.23 14.23
C ASN A 16 -6.71 2.39 14.97
N GLU A 17 -8.00 2.60 14.67
CA GLU A 17 -9.10 1.84 15.28
C GLU A 17 -9.05 0.36 14.87
N LEU A 18 -8.82 0.06 13.58
CA LEU A 18 -8.60 -1.30 13.09
C LEU A 18 -7.40 -1.96 13.75
N ARG A 19 -6.26 -1.26 13.82
CA ARG A 19 -5.05 -1.76 14.46
C ARG A 19 -5.32 -2.19 15.89
N LEU A 20 -6.04 -1.38 16.66
CA LEU A 20 -6.44 -1.74 18.02
C LEU A 20 -7.28 -3.02 18.01
N ASN A 21 -8.30 -3.14 17.16
CA ASN A 21 -9.12 -4.36 17.05
C ASN A 21 -8.31 -5.60 16.67
N THR A 22 -7.30 -5.48 15.79
CA THR A 22 -6.40 -6.58 15.41
C THR A 22 -5.54 -7.05 16.60
N TYR A 23 -5.01 -6.13 17.41
CA TYR A 23 -4.21 -6.47 18.60
C TYR A 23 -5.01 -7.17 19.71
N TRP A 24 -6.33 -7.01 19.76
CA TRP A 24 -7.19 -7.66 20.77
C TRP A 24 -7.70 -9.04 20.37
N GLY A 25 -7.15 -9.67 19.30
CA GLY A 25 -7.47 -11.05 18.92
C GLY A 25 -8.87 -11.23 18.30
N SER A 26 -9.51 -10.15 17.86
CA SER A 26 -10.83 -10.18 17.20
C SER A 26 -10.73 -10.34 15.69
N PHE A 27 -9.53 -10.58 15.17
CA PHE A 27 -9.27 -10.65 13.74
C PHE A 27 -9.34 -12.10 13.25
N PRO A 28 -10.15 -12.39 12.23
CA PRO A 28 -10.35 -13.75 11.72
C PRO A 28 -9.13 -14.32 11.00
N ASP A 29 -8.96 -15.65 11.05
CA ASP A 29 -7.82 -16.38 10.45
C ASP A 29 -7.65 -16.03 8.96
N THR A 30 -6.40 -15.72 8.59
CA THR A 30 -5.98 -15.24 7.25
C THR A 30 -6.29 -16.22 6.12
N GLU A 31 -6.27 -17.53 6.38
CA GLU A 31 -6.61 -18.57 5.39
C GLU A 31 -8.06 -18.46 4.86
N THR A 32 -8.92 -17.70 5.55
CA THR A 32 -10.33 -17.49 5.15
C THR A 32 -10.49 -16.45 4.03
N PHE A 33 -9.47 -15.63 3.77
CA PHE A 33 -9.58 -14.46 2.89
C PHE A 33 -8.67 -14.60 1.67
N THR A 34 -9.22 -15.19 0.62
CA THR A 34 -8.57 -15.22 -0.70
C THR A 34 -9.36 -14.36 -1.68
N SER A 35 -8.67 -13.48 -2.39
CA SER A 35 -9.23 -12.60 -3.41
C SER A 35 -8.13 -12.22 -4.39
N ASP A 36 -8.42 -12.30 -5.69
CA ASP A 36 -7.53 -11.87 -6.77
C ASP A 36 -7.64 -10.36 -7.06
N LEU A 37 -8.47 -9.64 -6.30
CA LEU A 37 -8.73 -8.20 -6.44
C LEU A 37 -7.89 -7.40 -5.43
N LEU A 38 -8.49 -6.51 -4.61
CA LEU A 38 -7.74 -5.78 -3.59
C LEU A 38 -6.98 -6.73 -2.63
N GLY A 39 -7.56 -7.87 -2.28
CA GLY A 39 -6.95 -8.88 -1.41
C GLY A 39 -5.69 -9.55 -1.97
N LYS A 40 -5.38 -9.38 -3.26
CA LYS A 40 -4.10 -9.78 -3.84
C LYS A 40 -2.94 -8.91 -3.35
N TYR A 41 -3.22 -7.65 -3.02
CA TYR A 41 -2.22 -6.64 -2.70
C TYR A 41 -2.13 -6.32 -1.21
N VAL A 42 -3.17 -6.66 -0.45
CA VAL A 42 -3.24 -6.40 0.99
C VAL A 42 -3.92 -7.57 1.68
N THR A 43 -3.23 -8.19 2.63
CA THR A 43 -3.83 -9.19 3.49
C THR A 43 -4.69 -8.53 4.58
N PRO A 44 -5.65 -9.25 5.18
CA PRO A 44 -6.44 -8.73 6.29
C PRO A 44 -5.59 -8.09 7.41
N GLU A 45 -4.44 -8.70 7.76
CA GLU A 45 -3.53 -8.23 8.83
C GLU A 45 -2.78 -6.94 8.45
N GLU A 46 -2.47 -6.76 7.17
CA GLU A 46 -1.77 -5.60 6.64
C GLU A 46 -2.70 -4.41 6.41
N LEU A 47 -4.02 -4.64 6.42
CA LEU A 47 -5.04 -3.63 6.14
C LEU A 47 -4.83 -2.32 6.94
N PRO A 48 -4.56 -2.33 8.26
CA PRO A 48 -4.33 -1.09 8.99
C PRO A 48 -3.16 -0.27 8.43
N SER A 49 -2.05 -0.93 8.05
CA SER A 49 -0.89 -0.25 7.48
C SER A 49 -1.16 0.22 6.06
N PHE A 50 -1.85 -0.61 5.26
CA PHE A 50 -2.27 -0.28 3.90
C PHE A 50 -3.16 0.97 3.83
N LEU A 51 -4.07 1.17 4.78
CA LEU A 51 -4.89 2.40 4.81
C LEU A 51 -4.08 3.69 4.92
N GLN A 52 -2.84 3.63 5.41
CA GLN A 52 -1.95 4.78 5.51
C GLN A 52 -1.21 5.07 4.20
N THR A 53 -1.14 4.09 3.28
CA THR A 53 -0.52 4.24 1.96
C THR A 53 -1.52 4.73 0.91
N LEU A 54 -2.84 4.64 1.20
CA LEU A 54 -3.89 5.13 0.31
C LEU A 54 -3.80 6.66 0.13
N ASP A 55 -3.90 7.08 -1.12
CA ASP A 55 -4.11 8.46 -1.50
C ASP A 55 -5.44 8.62 -2.26
N ILE A 56 -5.80 9.86 -2.57
CA ILE A 56 -6.94 10.17 -3.42
C ILE A 56 -6.44 10.69 -4.75
N CYS A 57 -6.82 9.98 -5.80
CA CYS A 57 -6.61 10.34 -7.20
C CYS A 57 -7.91 10.86 -7.84
N GLU A 58 -7.83 11.17 -9.13
CA GLU A 58 -8.95 11.62 -9.96
C GLU A 58 -9.85 12.67 -9.29
N ASN A 59 -9.34 13.90 -9.16
CA ASN A 59 -10.12 15.05 -8.65
C ASN A 59 -10.76 14.86 -7.25
N GLY A 60 -10.32 13.90 -6.45
CA GLY A 60 -10.83 13.73 -5.10
C GLY A 60 -11.83 12.58 -4.92
N THR A 61 -12.12 11.79 -5.96
CA THR A 61 -13.24 10.83 -5.92
C THR A 61 -12.80 9.37 -5.74
N GLN A 62 -11.56 9.03 -6.09
CA GLN A 62 -11.12 7.63 -6.13
C GLN A 62 -9.87 7.39 -5.29
N LEU A 63 -9.84 6.25 -4.60
CA LEU A 63 -8.69 5.84 -3.81
C LEU A 63 -7.63 5.22 -4.72
N CYS A 64 -6.36 5.50 -4.46
CA CYS A 64 -5.24 4.88 -5.15
C CYS A 64 -4.15 4.43 -4.17
N PHE A 65 -3.34 3.49 -4.62
CA PHE A 65 -2.16 3.02 -3.88
C PHE A 65 -1.03 2.64 -4.84
N THR A 66 0.18 2.57 -4.28
CA THR A 66 1.34 1.99 -4.95
C THR A 66 1.64 0.63 -4.33
N HIS A 67 1.88 -0.36 -5.18
CA HIS A 67 2.43 -1.65 -4.81
C HIS A 67 3.84 -1.78 -5.39
N THR A 68 4.81 -2.11 -4.54
CA THR A 68 6.21 -2.21 -4.95
C THR A 68 6.62 -3.69 -4.96
N GLU A 69 6.99 -4.19 -6.13
CA GLU A 69 7.63 -5.49 -6.27
C GLU A 69 9.15 -5.31 -6.28
N THR A 70 9.84 -5.94 -5.34
CA THR A 70 11.30 -5.94 -5.30
C THR A 70 11.83 -7.32 -5.67
N ASN A 71 12.64 -7.38 -6.72
CA ASN A 71 13.39 -8.58 -7.08
C ASN A 71 14.84 -8.43 -6.61
N ILE A 72 15.24 -9.28 -5.68
CA ILE A 72 16.59 -9.31 -5.13
C ILE A 72 17.27 -10.59 -5.62
N THR A 73 18.24 -10.43 -6.51
CA THR A 73 19.18 -11.50 -6.86
C THR A 73 20.56 -11.16 -6.32
N LYS A 74 21.50 -12.12 -6.37
CA LYS A 74 22.86 -11.93 -5.87
C LYS A 74 23.60 -10.76 -6.56
N ASP A 75 23.26 -10.48 -7.83
CA ASP A 75 23.98 -9.54 -8.68
C ASP A 75 23.09 -8.37 -9.19
N ASP A 76 21.81 -8.33 -8.82
CA ASP A 76 20.86 -7.32 -9.32
C ASP A 76 19.80 -7.01 -8.25
N TRP A 77 19.56 -5.71 -8.05
CA TRP A 77 18.45 -5.19 -7.24
C TRP A 77 17.56 -4.38 -8.17
N ARG A 78 16.32 -4.83 -8.37
CA ARG A 78 15.33 -4.08 -9.14
C ARG A 78 14.06 -3.93 -8.33
N SER A 79 13.52 -2.73 -8.34
CA SER A 79 12.22 -2.44 -7.79
C SER A 79 11.31 -1.97 -8.91
N LYS A 80 10.08 -2.46 -8.95
CA LYS A 80 9.04 -1.94 -9.84
C LYS A 80 7.86 -1.49 -9.00
N ASP A 81 7.51 -0.23 -9.16
CA ASP A 81 6.34 0.36 -8.53
C ASP A 81 5.17 0.26 -9.50
N TYR A 82 4.05 -0.27 -9.04
CA TYR A 82 2.79 -0.36 -9.76
C TYR A 82 1.76 0.54 -9.08
N TYR A 83 1.08 1.37 -9.86
CA TYR A 83 0.07 2.29 -9.38
C TYR A 83 -1.32 1.74 -9.72
N PHE A 84 -2.18 1.68 -8.71
CA PHE A 84 -3.53 1.15 -8.83
C PHE A 84 -4.57 2.13 -8.31
N THR A 85 -5.77 2.06 -8.86
CA THR A 85 -6.98 2.67 -8.34
C THR A 85 -7.89 1.59 -7.76
N ILE A 86 -8.62 1.91 -6.70
CA ILE A 86 -9.69 1.06 -6.17
C ILE A 86 -11.00 1.51 -6.84
N GLU A 87 -11.75 0.59 -7.42
CA GLU A 87 -13.04 0.87 -8.07
C GLU A 87 -14.17 0.98 -7.03
N SER A 88 -13.97 1.90 -6.09
CA SER A 88 -14.88 2.21 -5.00
C SER A 88 -14.83 3.70 -4.75
N ASN A 89 -15.98 4.35 -4.54
CA ASN A 89 -15.95 5.71 -4.04
C ASN A 89 -15.52 5.72 -2.57
N PHE A 90 -14.97 6.85 -2.10
CA PHE A 90 -14.46 6.95 -0.74
C PHE A 90 -15.53 6.71 0.33
N GLU A 91 -16.79 7.10 0.10
CA GLU A 91 -17.85 6.99 1.10
C GLU A 91 -18.25 5.53 1.36
N ASP A 92 -18.39 4.73 0.31
CA ASP A 92 -18.69 3.29 0.40
C ASP A 92 -17.51 2.55 1.06
N PHE A 93 -16.28 2.87 0.65
CA PHE A 93 -15.07 2.31 1.26
C PHE A 93 -14.97 2.65 2.75
N LYS A 94 -15.25 3.91 3.12
CA LYS A 94 -15.28 4.38 4.52
C LYS A 94 -16.38 3.68 5.31
N GLN A 95 -17.55 3.47 4.72
CA GLN A 95 -18.65 2.77 5.38
C GLN A 95 -18.25 1.34 5.72
N LEU A 96 -17.71 0.59 4.75
CA LEU A 96 -17.22 -0.78 4.98
C LEU A 96 -16.18 -0.83 6.11
N LEU A 97 -15.19 0.06 6.09
CA LEU A 97 -14.20 0.16 7.17
C LEU A 97 -14.83 0.46 8.52
N THR A 98 -15.81 1.35 8.56
CA THR A 98 -16.52 1.71 9.79
C THR A 98 -17.30 0.52 10.36
N GLU A 99 -17.94 -0.26 9.50
CA GLU A 99 -18.66 -1.46 9.89
C GLU A 99 -17.72 -2.55 10.42
N ILE A 100 -16.54 -2.73 9.80
CA ILE A 100 -15.49 -3.63 10.31
C ILE A 100 -15.04 -3.19 11.70
N VAL A 101 -14.77 -1.90 11.90
CA VAL A 101 -14.31 -1.36 13.19
C VAL A 101 -15.37 -1.52 14.30
N LYS A 102 -16.65 -1.31 13.97
CA LYS A 102 -17.74 -1.32 14.95
C LYS A 102 -18.40 -2.68 15.14
N SER A 103 -18.08 -3.66 14.29
CA SER A 103 -18.69 -4.99 14.37
C SER A 103 -18.38 -5.64 15.71
N GLN A 104 -19.43 -6.14 16.36
CA GLN A 104 -19.34 -6.90 17.61
C GLN A 104 -19.39 -8.42 17.37
N SER A 105 -19.52 -8.85 16.11
CA SER A 105 -19.63 -10.26 15.72
C SER A 105 -18.47 -10.66 14.82
N THR A 106 -17.87 -11.81 15.09
CA THR A 106 -16.79 -12.35 14.25
C THR A 106 -17.26 -12.56 12.80
N ASP A 107 -18.48 -13.04 12.59
CA ASP A 107 -19.02 -13.31 11.25
C ASP A 107 -19.30 -12.02 10.46
N GLY A 108 -19.83 -10.98 11.11
CA GLY A 108 -20.00 -9.66 10.48
C GLY A 108 -18.66 -9.04 10.09
N THR A 109 -17.65 -9.16 10.96
CA THR A 109 -16.29 -8.71 10.66
C THR A 109 -15.70 -9.47 9.48
N LYS A 110 -15.86 -10.80 9.43
CA LYS A 110 -15.44 -11.64 8.29
C LYS A 110 -16.13 -11.22 6.99
N CYS A 111 -17.45 -11.07 6.99
CA CYS A 111 -18.20 -10.72 5.79
C CYS A 111 -17.79 -9.35 5.22
N ASN A 112 -17.63 -8.36 6.10
CA ASN A 112 -17.25 -7.01 5.68
C ASN A 112 -15.78 -6.94 5.25
N LEU A 113 -14.88 -7.66 5.91
CA LEU A 113 -13.48 -7.79 5.46
C LEU A 113 -13.42 -8.46 4.08
N GLN A 114 -14.13 -9.55 3.85
CA GLN A 114 -14.15 -10.20 2.53
C GLN A 114 -14.70 -9.24 1.46
N THR A 115 -15.76 -8.49 1.78
CA THR A 115 -16.35 -7.50 0.86
C THR A 115 -15.36 -6.38 0.51
N LEU A 116 -14.58 -5.93 1.50
CA LEU A 116 -13.52 -4.95 1.30
C LEU A 116 -12.38 -5.51 0.43
N LEU A 117 -11.94 -6.74 0.69
CA LEU A 117 -10.86 -7.38 -0.09
C LEU A 117 -11.30 -7.80 -1.50
N ASN A 118 -12.61 -7.86 -1.75
CA ASN A 118 -13.20 -8.09 -3.07
C ASN A 118 -13.48 -6.78 -3.83
N GLN A 119 -13.02 -5.62 -3.35
CA GLN A 119 -13.10 -4.39 -4.15
C GLN A 119 -12.20 -4.52 -5.38
N GLU A 120 -12.76 -4.20 -6.55
CA GLU A 120 -12.02 -4.21 -7.80
C GLU A 120 -10.89 -3.17 -7.80
N VAL A 121 -9.80 -3.47 -8.49
CA VAL A 121 -8.65 -2.58 -8.63
C VAL A 121 -8.24 -2.49 -10.09
N THR A 122 -7.98 -1.27 -10.55
CA THR A 122 -7.54 -0.99 -11.92
C THR A 122 -6.06 -0.66 -11.92
N PHE A 123 -5.30 -1.28 -12.83
CA PHE A 123 -3.92 -0.87 -13.10
C PHE A 123 -3.90 0.48 -13.83
N VAL A 124 -3.07 1.41 -13.33
CA VAL A 124 -2.94 2.75 -13.91
C VAL A 124 -1.60 2.91 -14.62
N ALA A 125 -0.49 2.60 -13.95
CA ALA A 125 0.86 2.82 -14.46
C ALA A 125 1.90 1.98 -13.70
N GLU A 126 3.10 1.89 -14.26
CA GLU A 126 4.27 1.30 -13.59
C GLU A 126 5.51 2.19 -13.74
N ALA A 127 6.43 2.10 -12.78
CA ALA A 127 7.73 2.77 -12.81
C ALA A 127 8.84 1.81 -12.34
N GLU A 128 9.91 1.69 -13.11
CA GLU A 128 11.09 0.90 -12.71
C GLU A 128 12.09 1.77 -11.95
N ASN A 129 12.47 1.32 -10.76
CA ASN A 129 13.54 1.90 -9.97
C ASN A 129 14.81 1.05 -10.18
N ASN A 130 15.63 1.47 -11.13
CA ASN A 130 16.90 0.81 -11.47
C ASN A 130 18.05 1.42 -10.66
N THR A 131 18.36 0.82 -9.52
CA THR A 131 19.55 1.12 -8.72
C THR A 131 20.19 -0.25 -8.48
N ILE A 132 21.19 -0.74 -9.22
CA ILE A 132 22.64 -0.62 -8.99
C ILE A 132 23.32 -0.89 -10.35
N GLN A 133 23.26 0.05 -11.30
CA GLN A 133 24.24 0.07 -12.41
C GLN A 133 25.03 1.39 -12.49
N SER A 134 24.55 2.46 -11.84
CA SER A 134 25.26 3.74 -11.77
C SER A 134 26.37 3.78 -10.71
N LEU A 135 26.31 2.93 -9.67
CA LEU A 135 27.32 2.94 -8.59
C LEU A 135 28.58 2.11 -8.89
N LEU A 136 28.49 1.11 -9.78
CA LEU A 136 29.65 0.31 -10.21
C LEU A 136 30.37 0.88 -11.44
N GLN A 137 29.73 1.74 -12.24
CA GLN A 137 30.42 2.39 -13.37
C GLN A 137 31.25 3.63 -12.98
N MET A 138 31.05 4.18 -11.77
CA MET A 138 31.90 5.26 -11.25
C MET A 138 33.14 4.75 -10.49
N THR A 139 33.17 3.49 -10.05
CA THR A 139 34.30 2.93 -9.29
C THR A 139 35.37 2.26 -10.17
N VAL A 140 35.11 2.06 -11.46
CA VAL A 140 36.03 1.33 -12.37
C VAL A 140 36.82 2.27 -13.31
N LEU A 141 36.59 3.59 -13.28
CA LEU A 141 37.22 4.53 -14.21
C LEU A 141 38.31 5.47 -13.65
N ASN A 142 38.76 5.35 -12.38
CA ASN A 142 39.98 6.08 -12.00
C ASN A 142 40.74 5.55 -10.76
N PRO A 143 41.77 4.70 -10.95
CA PRO A 143 42.75 4.39 -9.90
C PRO A 143 43.91 5.42 -9.82
N THR A 144 43.95 6.45 -10.66
CA THR A 144 45.13 7.35 -10.76
C THR A 144 44.75 8.79 -11.04
N ALA A 145 44.34 9.51 -9.99
CA ALA A 145 44.44 10.97 -9.95
C ALA A 145 44.61 11.44 -8.50
N VAL A 146 45.66 10.94 -7.86
CA VAL A 146 46.19 11.49 -6.62
C VAL A 146 47.10 12.67 -6.97
N LEU A 147 46.91 13.79 -6.27
CA LEU A 147 47.79 14.97 -6.16
C LEU A 147 47.97 15.83 -7.42
N THR A 148 47.31 16.99 -7.51
CA THR A 148 47.99 18.30 -7.34
C THR A 148 47.00 19.48 -7.29
N LYS A 149 47.41 20.51 -6.53
CA LYS A 149 46.96 21.92 -6.51
C LYS A 149 45.74 22.28 -5.65
N TYR A 150 46.00 22.34 -4.34
CA TYR A 150 45.69 23.58 -3.61
C TYR A 150 46.78 24.60 -3.95
N LEU A 151 46.39 25.70 -4.59
CA LEU A 151 47.01 27.02 -4.40
C LEU A 151 46.17 27.75 -3.35
#